data_AF-A0A1V4GNJ4-F1
#
_entry.id   AF-A0A1V4GNJ4-F1
#
_cell.length_a   1.000
_cell.length_b   1.000
_cell.length_c   1.000
_cell.angle_alpha   90.00
_cell.angle_beta   90.00
_cell.angle_gamma   90.00
#
_symmetry.space_group_name_H-M   'P 1'
#
loop_
_entity.id
_entity.type
_entity.pdbx_description
1 polymer ?
#
loop_
_entity_poly.entity_id
_entity_poly.type
_entity_poly.pdbx_seq_one_letter_code
_entity_poly.pdbx_strand_id
1 'polypeptide(L)' 'FGKGSIDKTGTVVIPIGYDDAWDFSEGLAWVIQHGNLNSINKNGKVVISTDYGRTNSFSEGLAGVASDKTWGFIDK' A
#
# COMPACT_ATOMS: atom_id res chain seq x y z
N PHE A 1 -5.26 14.23 -10.26
CA PHE A 1 -5.58 12.91 -10.84
C PHE A 1 -5.08 11.86 -9.87
N GLY A 2 -5.94 10.95 -9.40
CA GLY A 2 -5.52 9.87 -8.51
C GLY A 2 -4.88 8.71 -9.28
N LYS A 3 -4.02 7.95 -8.61
CA LYS A 3 -3.42 6.72 -9.11
C LYS A 3 -4.31 5.50 -8.84
N GLY A 4 -4.05 4.45 -9.60
CA GLY A 4 -4.66 3.13 -9.53
C GLY A 4 -3.92 2.20 -10.50
N SER A 5 -4.25 0.92 -10.47
CA SER A 5 -3.58 -0.10 -11.28
C SER A 5 -4.60 -1.02 -11.93
N ILE A 6 -4.30 -1.44 -13.15
CA ILE A 6 -5.04 -2.45 -13.90
C ILE A 6 -4.13 -3.66 -14.13
N ASP A 7 -4.71 -4.85 -14.27
CA ASP A 7 -3.98 -6.01 -14.74
C ASP A 7 -3.80 -5.97 -16.28
N LYS A 8 -3.17 -7.01 -16.83
CA LYS A 8 -2.94 -7.16 -18.28
C LYS A 8 -4.23 -7.31 -19.09
N THR A 9 -5.35 -7.62 -18.46
CA THR A 9 -6.68 -7.72 -19.10
C THR A 9 -7.41 -6.39 -19.13
N GLY A 10 -6.87 -5.36 -18.46
CA GLY A 10 -7.54 -4.08 -18.27
C GLY A 10 -8.46 -4.02 -17.06
N THR A 11 -8.48 -5.08 -16.24
CA THR A 11 -9.30 -5.12 -15.02
C THR A 11 -8.65 -4.29 -13.93
N VAL A 12 -9.41 -3.40 -13.31
CA VAL A 12 -8.95 -2.59 -12.16
C VAL A 12 -8.62 -3.52 -10.99
N VAL A 13 -7.35 -3.49 -10.55
CA VAL A 13 -6.86 -4.22 -9.38
C VAL A 13 -6.63 -3.30 -8.19
N ILE A 14 -6.27 -2.03 -8.44
CA ILE A 14 -6.24 -0.97 -7.43
C ILE A 14 -7.17 0.14 -7.93
N PRO A 15 -8.27 0.43 -7.21
CA PRO A 15 -9.19 1.51 -7.59
C PRO A 15 -8.46 2.82 -7.87
N ILE A 16 -8.88 3.51 -8.94
CA ILE A 16 -8.37 4.85 -9.24
C ILE A 16 -8.93 5.82 -8.21
N GLY A 17 -8.06 6.62 -7.58
CA GLY A 17 -8.47 7.62 -6.61
C GLY A 17 -7.52 7.79 -5.42
N TYR A 18 -6.46 6.99 -5.36
CA TYR A 18 -5.41 7.15 -4.37
C TYR A 18 -4.43 8.26 -4.78
N ASP A 19 -3.80 8.91 -3.80
CA ASP A 19 -2.74 9.88 -4.05
C ASP A 19 -1.48 9.17 -4.59
N ASP A 20 -1.20 7.99 -4.04
CA ASP A 20 -0.19 7.06 -4.52
C ASP A 20 -0.60 5.60 -4.29
N ALA A 21 -0.04 4.69 -5.06
CA ALA A 21 -0.27 3.26 -4.92
C ALA A 21 0.95 2.45 -5.39
N TRP A 22 1.28 1.41 -4.64
CA TRP A 22 2.27 0.40 -5.00
C TRP A 22 1.59 -0.84 -5.56
N ASP A 23 2.34 -1.64 -6.32
CA ASP A 23 1.87 -2.94 -6.77
C ASP A 23 1.63 -3.90 -5.60
N PHE A 24 0.75 -4.89 -5.82
CA PHE A 24 0.53 -5.95 -4.85
C PHE A 24 1.79 -6.81 -4.65
N SER A 25 2.20 -6.98 -3.41
CA SER A 25 3.16 -8.00 -2.96
C SER A 25 2.54 -8.84 -1.84
N GLU A 26 2.68 -10.15 -1.91
CA GLU A 26 2.11 -11.10 -0.93
C GLU A 26 0.59 -10.93 -0.69
N GLY A 27 -0.13 -10.36 -1.67
CA GLY A 27 -1.56 -10.12 -1.61
C GLY A 27 -1.98 -8.79 -1.00
N LEU A 28 -1.04 -7.95 -0.59
CA LEU A 28 -1.27 -6.59 -0.08
C LEU A 28 -0.58 -5.53 -0.94
N ALA A 29 -1.13 -4.33 -0.97
CA ALA A 29 -0.55 -3.17 -1.65
C ALA A 29 -0.60 -1.96 -0.72
N TRP A 30 0.47 -1.15 -0.71
CA TRP A 30 0.45 0.14 -0.05
C TRP A 30 -0.25 1.18 -0.91
N VAL A 31 -1.05 2.04 -0.29
CA VAL A 31 -1.73 3.17 -0.93
C VAL A 31 -1.67 4.39 -0.02
N ILE A 32 -1.60 5.57 -0.63
CA ILE A 32 -1.77 6.84 0.07
C ILE A 32 -3.18 7.35 -0.24
N GLN A 33 -3.97 7.58 0.81
CA GLN A 33 -5.30 8.16 0.70
C GLN A 33 -5.43 9.34 1.65
N HIS A 34 -5.68 10.54 1.10
CA HIS A 34 -5.77 11.78 1.85
C HIS A 34 -4.53 12.03 2.72
N GLY A 35 -3.36 11.70 2.17
CA GLY A 35 -2.07 11.82 2.87
C GLY A 35 -1.75 10.73 3.91
N ASN A 36 -2.63 9.74 4.11
CA ASN A 36 -2.39 8.63 5.04
C ASN A 36 -1.93 7.38 4.31
N LEU A 37 -0.90 6.72 4.85
CA LEU A 37 -0.39 5.46 4.33
C LEU A 37 -1.23 4.28 4.86
N ASN A 38 -1.79 3.49 3.95
CA ASN A 38 -2.61 2.33 4.26
C ASN A 38 -2.18 1.14 3.42
N SER A 39 -2.30 -0.07 3.96
CA SER A 39 -2.21 -1.28 3.17
C SER A 39 -3.61 -1.80 2.85
N ILE A 40 -3.84 -2.18 1.60
CA ILE A 40 -5.09 -2.77 1.12
C ILE A 40 -4.87 -4.21 0.64
N ASN A 41 -5.90 -5.05 0.77
CA ASN A 41 -5.93 -6.36 0.11
C ASN A 41 -6.43 -6.25 -1.34
N LYS A 42 -6.41 -7.38 -2.06
CA LYS A 42 -6.88 -7.46 -3.48
C LYS A 42 -8.34 -7.06 -3.71
N ASN A 43 -9.15 -7.00 -2.65
CA ASN A 43 -10.54 -6.55 -2.73
C ASN A 43 -10.66 -5.03 -2.48
N GLY A 44 -9.53 -4.32 -2.34
CA GLY A 44 -9.49 -2.89 -2.03
C GLY A 44 -9.80 -2.55 -0.58
N LYS A 45 -9.88 -3.53 0.33
CA LYS A 45 -10.15 -3.29 1.74
C LYS A 45 -8.85 -2.94 2.47
N VAL A 46 -8.84 -1.84 3.21
CA VAL A 46 -7.75 -1.50 4.14
C VAL A 46 -7.61 -2.59 5.21
N VAL A 47 -6.39 -3.11 5.35
CA VAL A 47 -6.01 -4.10 6.36
C VAL A 47 -5.08 -3.52 7.41
N ILE A 48 -4.21 -2.58 7.03
CA ILE A 48 -3.25 -1.92 7.93
C ILE A 48 -3.33 -0.42 7.66
N SER A 49 -3.29 0.38 8.72
CA SER A 49 -3.19 1.84 8.67
C SER A 49 -2.04 2.28 9.57
N THR A 50 -1.21 3.21 9.11
CA THR A 50 -0.03 3.66 9.85
C THR A 50 0.27 5.14 9.59
N ASP A 51 0.92 5.77 10.56
CA ASP A 51 1.43 7.14 10.53
C ASP A 51 2.87 7.24 9.98
N TYR A 52 3.50 6.12 9.62
CA TYR A 52 4.79 6.13 8.93
C TYR A 52 4.67 6.77 7.54
N GLY A 53 5.63 7.61 7.20
CA GLY A 53 5.64 8.35 5.93
C GLY A 53 6.26 7.57 4.76
N ARG A 54 6.94 6.45 5.04
CA ARG A 54 7.63 5.64 4.03
C ARG A 54 7.47 4.17 4.32
N THR A 55 7.40 3.37 3.25
CA THR A 55 7.31 1.92 3.35
C THR A 55 7.90 1.20 2.14
N ASN A 56 8.23 -0.08 2.34
CA ASN A 56 8.56 -1.04 1.30
C ASN A 56 7.41 -2.03 1.09
N SER A 57 7.36 -2.67 -0.07
CA SER A 57 6.44 -3.79 -0.30
C SER A 57 6.67 -4.93 0.69
N PHE A 58 5.60 -5.67 1.00
CA PHE A 58 5.69 -6.85 1.86
C PHE A 58 6.59 -7.93 1.26
N SER A 59 7.41 -8.55 2.11
CA SER A 59 8.23 -9.72 1.82
C SER A 59 8.41 -10.51 3.11
N GLU A 60 8.25 -11.84 3.04
CA GLU A 60 8.33 -12.74 4.19
C GLU A 60 7.33 -12.37 5.31
N GLY A 61 6.17 -11.82 4.94
CA GLY A 61 5.15 -11.36 5.88
C GLY A 61 5.46 -10.05 6.60
N LEU A 62 6.54 -9.35 6.23
CA LEU A 62 6.95 -8.08 6.84
C LEU A 62 7.09 -6.97 5.79
N ALA A 63 6.85 -5.74 6.21
CA ALA A 63 7.15 -4.54 5.44
C ALA A 63 8.00 -3.58 6.25
N GLY A 64 9.09 -3.09 5.64
CA GLY A 64 9.87 -2.00 6.21
C GLY A 64 9.04 -0.72 6.25
N VAL A 65 9.09 0.00 7.37
CA VAL A 65 8.43 1.29 7.56
C VAL A 65 9.37 2.29 8.19
N ALA A 66 9.21 3.57 7.83
CA ALA A 66 10.03 4.63 8.39
C ALA A 66 9.28 5.95 8.51
N SER A 67 9.64 6.68 9.57
CA SER A 67 9.36 8.10 9.78
C SER A 67 10.69 8.86 9.70
N ASP A 68 10.65 10.18 9.92
CA ASP A 68 11.89 10.98 9.97
C ASP A 68 12.80 10.61 11.16
N LYS A 69 12.27 9.95 12.19
CA LYS A 69 13.00 9.67 13.45
C LYS A 69 13.22 8.18 13.71
N THR A 70 12.37 7.32 13.18
CA THR A 70 12.33 5.90 13.51
C THR A 70 12.13 5.07 12.26
N TRP A 71 12.63 3.84 12.31
CA TRP A 71 12.40 2.82 11.30
C TRP A 71 12.14 1.48 11.99
N GLY A 72 11.46 0.58 11.29
CA GLY A 72 11.15 -0.76 11.80
C GLY A 72 10.44 -1.60 10.76
N PHE A 73 9.78 -2.66 11.23
CA PHE A 73 8.99 -3.56 10.39
C PHE A 73 7.57 -3.66 10.96
N ILE A 74 6.60 -3.79 10.06
CA ILE A 74 5.20 -4.10 10.38
C ILE A 74 4.86 -5.46 9.74
N ASP A 75 4.07 -6.26 10.44
CA ASP A 75 3.53 -7.52 9.95
C ASP A 75 2.31 -7.30 9.03
N LYS A 76 2.05 -8.29 8.18
CA LYS A 76 0.94 -8.30 7.24
C LYS A 76 -0.43 -8.55 7.90
#